data_AF-A0A1Y5EBU2-F1
#
_entry.id   AF-A0A1Y5EBU2-F1
#
_cell.length_a   1.000
_cell.length_b   1.000
_cell.length_c   1.000
_cell.angle_alpha   90.00
_cell.angle_beta   90.00
_cell.angle_gamma   90.00
#
_symmetry.space_group_name_H-M   'P 1'
#
loop_
_entity.id
_entity.type
_entity.pdbx_description
1 polymer ?
#
loop_
_entity_poly.entity_id
_entity_poly.type
_entity_poly.pdbx_seq_one_letter_code
_entity_poly.pdbx_strand_id
1 'polypeptide(L)'
;MERKHHTKQEFSAVLQELEDGLSVDNLLEKHSISKATLYRWRKMAQKSGSIQVKRLQQVDEENSRLRNLLADAALEIHVLKEKLDHLL
;
A
#
# COMPACT_ATOMS: atom_id res chain seq x y z
N MET A 1 14.16 21.00 -28.43
CA MET A 1 13.69 20.73 -27.06
C MET A 1 14.84 20.15 -26.27
N GLU A 2 15.30 20.85 -25.24
CA GLU A 2 16.32 20.31 -24.31
C GLU A 2 15.77 19.07 -23.59
N ARG A 3 16.55 18.01 -23.52
CA ARG A 3 16.19 16.81 -22.74
C ARG A 3 16.50 17.08 -21.27
N LYS A 4 15.48 17.37 -20.47
CA LYS A 4 15.60 17.35 -19.01
C LYS A 4 15.87 15.91 -18.57
N HIS A 5 17.01 15.71 -17.91
CA HIS A 5 17.37 14.44 -17.30
C HIS A 5 16.86 14.43 -15.86
N HIS A 6 15.87 13.57 -15.59
CA HIS A 6 15.38 13.37 -14.23
C HIS A 6 16.33 12.46 -13.45
N THR A 7 16.59 12.81 -12.19
CA THR A 7 17.47 12.01 -11.33
C THR A 7 16.74 10.78 -10.80
N LYS A 8 17.48 9.74 -10.37
CA LYS A 8 16.89 8.57 -9.70
C LYS A 8 16.13 8.96 -8.42
N GLN A 9 16.53 10.05 -7.77
CA GLN A 9 15.87 10.57 -6.57
C GLN A 9 14.49 11.17 -6.91
N GLU A 10 14.37 11.98 -7.96
CA GLU A 10 13.07 12.49 -8.42
C GLU A 10 12.11 11.35 -8.77
N PHE A 11 12.60 10.35 -9.50
CA PHE A 11 11.81 9.16 -9.84
C PHE A 11 11.23 8.46 -8.60
N SER A 12 12.05 8.25 -7.56
CA SER A 12 11.62 7.58 -6.33
C SER A 12 10.63 8.44 -5.53
N ALA A 13 10.86 9.75 -5.45
CA ALA A 13 9.99 10.68 -4.73
C ALA A 13 8.59 10.75 -5.35
N VAL A 14 8.50 10.90 -6.68
CA VAL A 14 7.20 10.96 -7.38
C VAL A 14 6.39 9.68 -7.22
N LEU A 15 7.05 8.52 -7.26
CA LEU A 15 6.36 7.24 -7.08
C LEU A 15 5.84 7.04 -5.66
N GLN A 16 6.61 7.47 -4.66
CA GLN A 16 6.19 7.39 -3.26
C GLN A 16 5.02 8.34 -2.98
N GLU A 17 5.08 9.58 -3.45
CA GLU A 17 3.95 10.51 -3.31
C GLU A 17 2.68 10.01 -4.01
N LEU A 18 2.82 9.31 -5.14
CA LEU A 18 1.70 8.64 -5.81
C LEU A 18 1.13 7.47 -4.98
N GLU A 19 1.99 6.70 -4.29
CA GLU A 19 1.57 5.63 -3.36
C GLU A 19 0.86 6.21 -2.12
N ASP A 20 1.31 7.36 -1.63
CA ASP A 20 0.71 8.08 -0.50
C ASP A 20 -0.63 8.75 -0.87
N GLY A 21 -1.07 8.63 -2.13
CA GLY A 21 -2.40 9.03 -2.59
C GLY A 21 -2.51 10.45 -3.13
N LEU A 22 -1.39 11.13 -3.44
CA LEU A 22 -1.45 12.41 -4.13
C LEU A 22 -2.12 12.26 -5.51
N SER A 23 -2.93 13.25 -5.88
CA SER A 23 -3.55 13.28 -7.20
C SER A 23 -2.49 13.41 -8.30
N VAL A 24 -2.79 12.82 -9.46
CA VAL A 24 -1.90 12.91 -10.63
C VAL A 24 -1.65 14.37 -11.00
N ASP A 25 -2.68 15.22 -11.00
CA ASP A 25 -2.54 16.61 -11.42
C ASP A 25 -1.59 17.40 -10.50
N ASN A 26 -1.66 17.17 -9.18
CA ASN A 26 -0.73 17.77 -8.23
C ASN A 26 0.72 17.32 -8.46
N LEU A 27 0.92 16.06 -8.84
CA LEU A 27 2.26 15.54 -9.12
C LEU A 27 2.86 16.13 -10.40
N LEU A 28 2.04 16.35 -11.44
CA LEU A 28 2.49 16.97 -12.69
C LEU A 28 2.96 18.41 -12.45
N GLU A 29 2.22 19.16 -11.64
CA GLU A 29 2.55 20.54 -11.29
C GLU A 29 3.78 20.61 -10.38
N LYS A 30 3.76 19.87 -9.26
CA LYS A 30 4.81 19.90 -8.23
C LYS A 30 6.18 19.51 -8.77
N HIS A 31 6.23 18.47 -9.61
CA HIS A 31 7.49 17.95 -10.16
C HIS A 31 7.76 18.45 -11.58
N SER A 32 6.89 19.31 -12.12
CA SER A 32 7.00 19.83 -13.49
C SER A 32 7.21 18.73 -14.54
N ILE A 33 6.49 17.61 -14.39
CA ILE A 33 6.58 16.44 -15.28
C ILE A 33 5.34 16.30 -16.14
N SER A 34 5.50 15.67 -17.30
CA SER A 34 4.37 15.32 -18.15
C SER A 34 3.66 14.07 -17.64
N LYS A 35 2.36 13.95 -17.92
CA LYS A 35 1.55 12.75 -17.64
C LYS A 35 2.18 11.50 -18.26
N ALA A 36 2.76 11.62 -19.46
CA ALA A 36 3.45 10.53 -20.14
C ALA A 36 4.70 10.05 -19.38
N THR A 37 5.45 10.98 -18.78
CA THR A 37 6.62 10.67 -17.93
C THR A 37 6.20 9.88 -16.70
N LEU A 38 5.16 10.34 -16.00
CA LEU A 38 4.62 9.65 -14.82
C LEU A 38 4.16 8.21 -15.15
N TYR A 39 3.43 8.03 -16.24
CA TYR A 39 3.00 6.68 -16.65
C TYR A 39 4.17 5.77 -17.01
N ARG A 40 5.20 6.28 -17.69
CA ARG A 40 6.43 5.50 -17.96
C ARG A 40 7.10 5.08 -16.67
N TRP A 41 7.19 5.99 -15.70
CA TRP A 41 7.80 5.72 -14.41
C TRP A 41 7.03 4.66 -13.62
N ARG A 42 5.70 4.78 -13.56
CA ARG A 42 4.81 3.79 -12.94
C ARG A 42 4.96 2.41 -13.60
N LYS A 43 5.03 2.36 -14.94
CA LYS A 43 5.23 1.11 -15.69
C LYS A 43 6.58 0.47 -15.38
N MET A 44 7.65 1.26 -15.28
CA MET A 44 8.98 0.76 -14.90
C MET A 44 8.98 0.21 -13.47
N ALA A 45 8.35 0.92 -12.53
CA ALA A 45 8.27 0.51 -11.14
C ALA A 45 7.47 -0.78 -10.93
N GLN A 46 6.38 -0.96 -11.68
CA GLN A 46 5.63 -2.22 -11.74
C GLN A 46 6.48 -3.36 -12.30
N LYS A 47 7.28 -3.10 -13.33
CA LYS A 47 8.17 -4.11 -13.94
C LYS A 47 9.33 -4.50 -13.02
N SER A 48 9.77 -3.61 -12.14
CA SER A 48 10.84 -3.87 -11.17
C SER A 48 10.37 -4.56 -9.88
N GLY A 49 9.07 -4.85 -9.72
CA GLY A 49 8.53 -5.66 -8.61
C GLY A 49 8.49 -4.99 -7.24
N SER A 50 9.21 -3.88 -7.02
CA SER A 50 9.32 -3.21 -5.71
C SER A 50 8.00 -2.73 -5.11
N ILE A 51 7.14 -2.11 -5.92
CA ILE A 51 5.82 -1.62 -5.50
C ILE A 51 4.91 -2.78 -5.10
N GLN A 52 5.00 -3.90 -5.84
CA GLN A 52 4.15 -5.05 -5.63
C GLN A 52 4.53 -5.81 -4.36
N VAL A 53 5.83 -5.87 -4.05
CA VAL A 53 6.35 -6.48 -2.80
C VAL A 53 5.91 -5.69 -1.57
N LYS A 54 6.02 -4.35 -1.57
CA LYS A 54 5.56 -3.52 -0.44
C LYS A 54 4.07 -3.69 -0.14
N ARG A 55 3.24 -3.68 -1.19
CA ARG A 55 1.79 -3.87 -1.03
C ARG A 55 1.45 -5.27 -0.52
N LEU A 56 2.17 -6.30 -0.96
CA LEU A 56 1.99 -7.67 -0.45
C LEU A 56 2.36 -7.75 1.03
N GLN A 57 3.48 -7.14 1.45
CA GLN A 57 3.88 -7.10 2.86
C GLN A 57 2.82 -6.44 3.74
N GLN A 58 2.29 -5.29 3.33
CA GLN A 58 1.22 -4.60 4.08
C GLN A 58 -0.06 -5.47 4.20
N VAL A 59 -0.42 -6.19 3.14
CA VAL A 59 -1.58 -7.08 3.16
C VAL A 59 -1.33 -8.28 4.07
N ASP A 60 -0.13 -8.85 4.06
CA ASP A 60 0.24 -9.97 4.94
C ASP A 60 0.27 -9.55 6.42
N GLU A 61 0.79 -8.36 6.72
CA GLU A 61 0.77 -7.78 8.07
C GLU A 61 -0.66 -7.57 8.58
N GLU A 62 -1.53 -6.97 7.77
CA GLU A 62 -2.92 -6.76 8.15
C GLU A 62 -3.68 -8.10 8.28
N ASN A 63 -3.41 -9.08 7.41
CA ASN A 63 -4.01 -10.42 7.53
C ASN A 63 -3.58 -11.11 8.83
N SER A 64 -2.29 -11.00 9.20
CA SER A 64 -1.79 -11.52 10.48
C SER A 64 -2.50 -10.86 11.66
N ARG A 65 -2.65 -9.53 11.64
CA ARG A 65 -3.37 -8.79 12.68
C ARG A 65 -4.84 -9.23 12.77
N LEU A 66 -5.54 -9.35 11.65
CA LEU A 66 -6.93 -9.76 11.60
C LEU A 66 -7.13 -11.19 12.10
N ARG A 67 -6.20 -12.11 11.78
CA ARG A 67 -6.24 -13.50 12.28
C ARG A 67 -6.12 -13.56 13.80
N ASN A 68 -5.23 -12.75 14.39
CA ASN A 68 -5.07 -12.70 15.85
C ASN A 68 -6.36 -12.19 16.51
N LEU A 69 -6.92 -11.08 16.02
CA LEU A 69 -8.19 -10.53 16.54
C LEU A 69 -9.34 -11.53 16.42
N LEU A 70 -9.40 -12.28 15.30
CA LEU A 70 -10.41 -13.31 15.12
C LEU A 70 -10.24 -14.47 16.12
N ALA A 71 -9.00 -14.88 16.39
CA ALA A 71 -8.72 -15.93 17.36
C ALA A 71 -9.13 -15.51 18.78
N ASP A 72 -8.81 -14.28 19.18
CA ASP A 72 -9.19 -13.71 20.48
C ASP A 72 -10.72 -13.66 20.64
N ALA A 73 -11.42 -13.13 19.62
CA ALA A 73 -12.89 -13.09 19.62
C ALA A 73 -13.51 -14.49 19.65
N ALA A 74 -12.93 -15.45 18.93
CA ALA A 74 -13.41 -16.84 18.94
C ALA A 74 -13.26 -17.49 20.33
N LEU A 75 -12.16 -17.21 21.04
CA LEU A 75 -11.95 -17.64 22.42
C LEU A 75 -13.00 -17.04 23.37
N GLU A 76 -13.25 -15.73 23.29
CA GLU A 76 -14.28 -15.08 24.11
C GLU A 76 -15.66 -15.68 23.88
N ILE A 77 -16.03 -15.89 22.61
CA ILE A 77 -17.31 -16.52 22.24
C ILE A 77 -17.40 -17.93 22.82
N HIS A 78 -16.31 -18.70 22.77
CA HIS A 78 -16.28 -20.06 23.31
C HIS A 78 -16.52 -20.08 24.82
N VAL A 79 -15.81 -19.24 25.58
CA VAL A 79 -15.97 -19.11 27.04
C VAL A 79 -17.38 -18.65 27.41
N LEU A 80 -17.96 -17.71 26.65
CA LEU A 80 -19.32 -17.25 26.90
C LEU A 80 -20.36 -18.34 26.67
N LYS A 81 -20.18 -19.18 25.64
CA LYS A 81 -21.04 -20.32 25.37
C LYS A 81 -20.95 -21.38 26.47
N GLU A 82 -19.74 -21.74 26.91
CA GLU A 82 -19.57 -22.68 28.02
C GLU A 82 -20.26 -22.19 29.30
N LYS A 83 -20.11 -20.89 29.64
CA LYS A 83 -20.81 -20.30 30.79
C LYS A 83 -22.33 -20.39 30.67
N LEU A 84 -22.87 -20.18 29.47
CA LEU A 84 -24.31 -20.27 29.24
C LEU A 84 -24.80 -21.72 29.37
N ASP A 85 -24.05 -22.67 28.82
CA ASP A 85 -24.36 -24.11 28.91
C ASP A 85 -24.32 -24.62 30.36
N HIS A 86 -23.48 -24.04 31.22
CA HIS A 86 -23.44 -24.37 32.64
C HIS A 86 -24.57 -23.74 33.48
N LEU A 87 -25.34 -22.79 32.93
CA LEU A 87 -26.45 -22.10 33.61
C LEU A 87 -27.84 -22.66 33.25
N LEU A 88 -27.92 -23.55 32.26
CA LEU A 88 -29.13 -24.22 31.79
C LEU A 88 -29.13 -25.70 32.19
#